data_AF-A0A7S2ND84-F1
#
_entry.id   AF-A0A7S2ND84-F1
#
_cell.length_a   1.000
_cell.length_b   1.000
_cell.length_c   1.000
_cell.angle_alpha   90.00
_cell.angle_beta   90.00
_cell.angle_gamma   90.00
#
_symmetry.space_group_name_H-M   'P 1'
#
loop_
_entity.id
_entity.type
_entity.pdbx_description
1 polymer ?
#
loop_
_entity_poly.entity_id
_entity_poly.type
_entity_poly.pdbx_seq_one_letter_code
_entity_poly.pdbx_strand_id
1 'polypeptide(L)'
;FAIVGFCWGGKATEVAAKGGRFSAAVSCHGCMHSKDSYAEAKASMLYISVSGDDFFPASSQEEIKAAGGAVKVFDGMSHGFMVRGDFEKDKKVNDAANEAFELTVAHIKKACLRKPKYVKVSTLKPTSKGFNVIVKVAEEPKTVEASTTTFTEVLCGDESGVFVLSMKDDQKQGMVKDAVVTVRNASVRMVGGQIRVVVDKWGKLDLTPPEKAPEEVKTSNNISEVEYELAAE
;
A
#
# COMPACT_ATOMS: atom_id res chain seq x y z
N PHE A 1 -5.81 -11.83 -1.82
CA PHE A 1 -5.43 -13.16 -1.29
C PHE A 1 -4.05 -13.51 -1.85
N ALA A 2 -3.30 -14.34 -1.15
CA ALA A 2 -2.02 -14.86 -1.64
C ALA A 2 -2.02 -16.39 -1.56
N ILE A 3 -1.22 -17.04 -2.41
CA ILE A 3 -1.01 -18.48 -2.40
C ILE A 3 0.48 -18.80 -2.41
N VAL A 4 0.87 -19.85 -1.70
CA VAL A 4 2.24 -20.36 -1.66
C VAL A 4 2.17 -21.85 -1.92
N GLY A 5 3.03 -22.34 -2.81
CA GLY A 5 3.13 -23.77 -3.10
C GLY A 5 4.57 -24.24 -3.06
N PHE A 6 4.77 -25.44 -2.52
CA PHE A 6 6.09 -26.06 -2.38
C PHE A 6 6.20 -27.24 -3.34
N CYS A 7 7.33 -27.40 -4.04
CA CYS A 7 7.56 -28.52 -4.97
C CYS A 7 6.46 -28.60 -6.04
N TRP A 8 5.80 -29.74 -6.22
CA TRP A 8 4.63 -29.89 -7.11
C TRP A 8 3.51 -28.89 -6.80
N GLY A 9 3.37 -28.47 -5.55
CA GLY A 9 2.45 -27.41 -5.15
C GLY A 9 2.79 -26.06 -5.81
N GLY A 10 4.07 -25.81 -6.13
CA GLY A 10 4.50 -24.62 -6.87
C GLY A 10 3.88 -24.55 -8.27
N LYS A 11 3.77 -25.69 -8.96
CA LYS A 11 3.05 -25.75 -10.26
C LYS A 11 1.57 -25.46 -10.08
N ALA A 12 0.94 -26.03 -9.06
CA ALA A 12 -0.46 -25.76 -8.74
C ALA A 12 -0.70 -24.28 -8.43
N THR A 13 0.22 -23.64 -7.69
CA THR A 13 0.18 -22.20 -7.39
C THR A 13 0.23 -21.35 -8.66
N GLU A 14 1.11 -21.66 -9.60
CA GLU A 14 1.20 -20.96 -10.89
C GLU A 14 -0.09 -21.12 -11.72
N VAL A 15 -0.65 -22.33 -11.76
CA VAL A 15 -1.94 -22.58 -12.44
C VAL A 15 -3.07 -21.79 -11.77
N ALA A 16 -3.12 -21.78 -10.43
CA ALA A 16 -4.12 -21.02 -9.67
C ALA A 16 -3.97 -19.50 -9.89
N ALA A 17 -2.75 -19.00 -10.09
CA ALA A 17 -2.46 -17.59 -10.35
C ALA A 17 -3.11 -17.07 -11.65
N LYS A 18 -3.40 -17.95 -12.62
CA LYS A 18 -4.13 -17.61 -13.86
C LYS A 18 -5.58 -17.18 -13.59
N GLY A 19 -6.17 -17.65 -12.49
CA GLY A 19 -7.56 -17.39 -12.11
C GLY A 19 -7.87 -15.95 -11.68
N GLY A 20 -6.85 -15.10 -11.45
CA GLY A 20 -7.03 -13.68 -11.08
C GLY A 20 -7.57 -13.42 -9.67
N ARG A 21 -7.76 -14.46 -8.86
CA ARG A 21 -8.27 -14.35 -7.48
C ARG A 21 -7.18 -14.01 -6.46
N PHE A 22 -5.92 -14.24 -6.83
CA PHE A 22 -4.75 -14.00 -5.99
C PHE A 22 -4.01 -12.74 -6.45
N SER A 23 -3.60 -11.93 -5.49
CA SER A 23 -2.77 -10.73 -5.71
C SER A 23 -1.28 -11.11 -5.78
N ALA A 24 -0.90 -12.16 -5.06
CA ALA A 24 0.46 -12.67 -4.98
C ALA A 24 0.47 -14.20 -5.05
N ALA A 25 1.48 -14.77 -5.68
CA ALA A 25 1.69 -16.20 -5.75
C ALA A 25 3.20 -16.50 -5.65
N VAL A 26 3.55 -17.45 -4.80
CA VAL A 26 4.96 -17.84 -4.59
C VAL A 26 5.11 -19.34 -4.84
N SER A 27 6.02 -19.67 -5.76
CA SER A 27 6.43 -21.04 -6.02
C SER A 27 7.76 -21.29 -5.33
N CYS A 28 7.73 -22.06 -4.25
CA CYS A 28 8.89 -22.43 -3.46
C CYS A 28 9.44 -23.77 -3.96
N HIS A 29 10.65 -23.75 -4.53
CA HIS A 29 11.30 -24.89 -5.18
C HIS A 29 10.30 -25.67 -6.06
N GLY A 30 9.52 -24.93 -6.85
CA GLY A 30 8.50 -25.52 -7.72
C GLY A 30 9.08 -26.13 -8.98
N CYS A 31 8.28 -26.97 -9.63
CA CYS A 31 8.68 -27.70 -10.82
C CYS A 31 7.91 -27.26 -12.07
N MET A 32 8.50 -27.51 -13.24
CA MET A 32 7.87 -27.37 -14.56
C MET A 32 7.35 -25.96 -14.86
N HIS A 33 8.11 -24.94 -14.46
CA HIS A 33 7.83 -23.55 -14.81
C HIS A 33 8.42 -23.20 -16.17
N SER A 34 7.70 -22.36 -16.93
CA SER A 34 8.15 -21.81 -18.19
C SER A 34 7.77 -20.34 -18.31
N LYS A 35 8.36 -19.66 -19.28
CA LYS A 35 7.97 -18.30 -19.64
C LYS A 35 6.48 -18.18 -19.96
N ASP A 36 5.91 -19.15 -20.66
CA ASP A 36 4.51 -19.12 -21.07
C ASP A 36 3.58 -19.25 -19.87
N SER A 37 3.88 -20.17 -18.94
CA SER A 37 3.07 -20.33 -17.73
C SER A 37 3.15 -19.12 -16.82
N TYR A 38 4.31 -18.45 -16.76
CA TYR A 38 4.47 -17.17 -16.08
C TYR A 38 3.65 -16.06 -16.75
N ALA A 39 3.68 -15.94 -18.08
CA ALA A 39 2.97 -14.89 -18.81
C ALA A 39 1.43 -14.96 -18.64
N GLU A 40 0.89 -16.16 -18.41
CA GLU A 40 -0.53 -16.35 -18.13
C GLU A 40 -0.93 -16.00 -16.68
N ALA A 41 0.02 -15.89 -15.76
CA ALA A 41 -0.27 -15.61 -14.36
C ALA A 41 -0.78 -14.17 -14.17
N LYS A 42 -1.93 -14.01 -13.49
CA LYS A 42 -2.52 -12.70 -13.18
C LYS A 42 -2.08 -12.17 -11.81
N ALA A 43 -1.48 -13.02 -10.99
CA ALA A 43 -0.93 -12.65 -9.69
C ALA A 43 0.54 -12.21 -9.84
N SER A 44 1.03 -11.40 -8.89
CA SER A 44 2.47 -11.12 -8.79
C SER A 44 3.21 -12.42 -8.40
N MET A 45 3.99 -12.98 -9.34
CA MET A 45 4.72 -14.23 -9.14
C MET A 45 6.11 -14.01 -8.54
N LEU A 46 6.49 -14.85 -7.59
CA LEU A 46 7.88 -15.06 -7.15
C LEU A 46 8.19 -16.55 -7.25
N TYR A 47 9.30 -16.89 -7.89
CA TYR A 47 9.84 -18.25 -7.92
C TYR A 47 11.09 -18.31 -7.06
N ILE A 48 11.13 -19.25 -6.12
CA ILE A 48 12.32 -19.56 -5.33
C ILE A 48 12.83 -20.91 -5.82
N SER A 49 14.09 -21.00 -6.18
CA SER A 49 14.70 -22.23 -6.69
C SER A 49 16.15 -22.35 -6.20
N VAL A 50 16.82 -23.39 -6.65
CA VAL A 50 18.23 -23.68 -6.34
C VAL A 50 19.03 -23.82 -7.62
N SER A 51 20.34 -23.65 -7.51
CA SER A 51 21.23 -23.79 -8.66
C SER A 51 21.35 -25.27 -9.07
N GLY A 52 21.20 -25.53 -10.37
CA GLY A 52 21.21 -26.90 -10.91
C GLY A 52 19.95 -27.71 -10.59
N ASP A 53 18.80 -27.08 -10.38
CA ASP A 53 17.53 -27.79 -10.16
C ASP A 53 17.02 -28.45 -11.47
N ASP A 54 17.01 -29.77 -11.51
CA ASP A 54 16.50 -30.55 -12.66
C ASP A 54 15.00 -30.31 -12.92
N PHE A 55 14.23 -29.95 -11.89
CA PHE A 55 12.79 -29.74 -12.01
C PHE A 55 12.43 -28.33 -12.48
N PHE A 56 13.36 -27.38 -12.35
CA PHE A 56 13.22 -26.02 -12.84
C PHE A 56 14.57 -25.53 -13.38
N PRO A 57 14.92 -25.93 -14.62
CA PRO A 57 16.25 -25.74 -15.17
C PRO A 57 16.60 -24.25 -15.34
N ALA A 58 17.90 -23.95 -15.33
CA ALA A 58 18.42 -22.58 -15.44
C ALA A 58 17.91 -21.84 -16.68
N SER A 59 17.72 -22.53 -17.82
CA SER A 59 17.14 -21.95 -19.04
C SER A 59 15.74 -21.38 -18.78
N SER A 60 14.85 -22.16 -18.17
CA SER A 60 13.50 -21.70 -17.81
C SER A 60 13.54 -20.56 -16.79
N GLN A 61 14.47 -20.61 -15.82
CA GLN A 61 14.63 -19.53 -14.84
C GLN A 61 15.04 -18.22 -15.51
N GLU A 62 15.98 -18.28 -16.45
CA GLU A 62 16.47 -17.13 -17.22
C GLU A 62 15.39 -16.57 -18.15
N GLU A 63 14.62 -17.43 -18.82
CA GLU A 63 13.51 -17.00 -19.67
C GLU A 63 12.42 -16.27 -18.88
N ILE A 64 12.09 -16.76 -17.67
CA ILE A 64 11.13 -16.08 -16.78
C ILE A 64 11.69 -14.74 -16.30
N LYS A 65 12.97 -14.67 -15.91
CA LYS A 65 13.62 -13.41 -15.55
C LYS A 65 13.59 -12.41 -16.71
N ALA A 66 13.89 -12.86 -17.93
CA ALA A 66 13.86 -12.05 -19.14
C ALA A 66 12.45 -11.54 -19.47
N ALA A 67 11.41 -12.27 -19.09
CA ALA A 67 10.01 -11.85 -19.20
C ALA A 67 9.57 -10.87 -18.09
N GLY A 68 10.45 -10.49 -17.16
CA GLY A 68 10.15 -9.62 -16.02
C GLY A 68 9.71 -10.35 -14.75
N GLY A 69 9.80 -11.68 -14.74
CA GLY A 69 9.47 -12.50 -13.58
C GLY A 69 10.52 -12.44 -12.48
N ALA A 70 10.09 -12.49 -11.22
CA ALA A 70 10.98 -12.54 -10.08
C ALA A 70 11.39 -14.00 -9.81
N VAL A 71 12.67 -14.32 -9.99
CA VAL A 71 13.24 -15.63 -9.68
C VAL A 71 14.45 -15.46 -8.76
N LYS A 72 14.36 -16.00 -7.55
CA LYS A 72 15.46 -16.07 -6.58
C LYS A 72 16.03 -17.48 -6.58
N VAL A 73 17.35 -17.57 -6.80
CA VAL A 73 18.08 -18.83 -6.82
C VAL A 73 19.00 -18.89 -5.60
N PHE A 74 19.00 -20.02 -4.90
CA PHE A 74 19.87 -20.28 -3.76
C PHE A 74 20.98 -21.27 -4.14
N ASP A 75 22.23 -20.83 -4.06
CA ASP A 75 23.40 -21.63 -4.39
C ASP A 75 23.77 -22.64 -3.29
N GLY A 76 24.11 -23.85 -3.70
CA GLY A 76 24.52 -24.92 -2.80
C GLY A 76 23.42 -25.41 -1.85
N MET A 77 22.16 -25.21 -2.22
CA MET A 77 20.97 -25.76 -1.57
C MET A 77 20.40 -26.91 -2.41
N SER A 78 19.74 -27.86 -1.76
CA SER A 78 19.05 -28.95 -2.44
C SER A 78 17.59 -28.60 -2.75
N HIS A 79 17.00 -29.30 -3.71
CA HIS A 79 15.57 -29.19 -3.97
C HIS A 79 14.78 -29.52 -2.69
N GLY A 80 13.88 -28.61 -2.30
CA GLY A 80 13.10 -28.75 -1.06
C GLY A 80 13.78 -28.24 0.22
N PHE A 81 14.95 -27.58 0.14
CA PHE A 81 15.70 -27.11 1.31
C PHE A 81 14.86 -26.28 2.31
N MET A 82 13.88 -25.53 1.83
CA MET A 82 13.03 -24.67 2.67
C MET A 82 12.20 -25.43 3.69
N VAL A 83 11.83 -26.69 3.41
CA VAL A 83 10.92 -27.49 4.25
C VAL A 83 11.48 -28.84 4.65
N ARG A 84 12.55 -29.30 4.00
CA ARG A 84 13.21 -30.60 4.25
C ARG A 84 14.67 -30.47 4.66
N GLY A 85 15.16 -29.25 4.88
CA GLY A 85 16.51 -29.02 5.36
C GLY A 85 16.73 -29.56 6.77
N ASP A 86 17.98 -29.91 7.10
CA ASP A 86 18.37 -30.16 8.49
C ASP A 86 18.63 -28.82 9.18
N PHE A 87 17.57 -28.26 9.77
CA PHE A 87 17.61 -26.92 10.35
C PHE A 87 18.36 -26.83 11.69
N GLU A 88 18.64 -27.96 12.31
CA GLU A 88 19.35 -28.03 13.59
C GLU A 88 20.85 -28.15 13.40
N LYS A 89 21.28 -28.96 12.42
CA LYS A 89 22.70 -29.29 12.24
C LYS A 89 23.36 -28.52 11.11
N ASP A 90 22.59 -28.13 10.09
CA ASP A 90 23.11 -27.36 8.97
C ASP A 90 22.65 -25.90 9.07
N LYS A 91 23.48 -25.08 9.72
CA LYS A 91 23.24 -23.65 9.86
C LYS A 91 23.08 -22.95 8.50
N LYS A 92 23.80 -23.40 7.46
CA LYS A 92 23.73 -22.78 6.13
C LYS A 92 22.35 -23.03 5.51
N VAL A 93 21.84 -24.26 5.62
CA VAL A 93 20.50 -24.61 5.14
C VAL A 93 19.42 -23.90 5.95
N ASN A 94 19.57 -23.81 7.28
CA ASN A 94 18.65 -23.06 8.13
C ASN A 94 18.58 -21.57 7.75
N ASP A 95 19.74 -20.91 7.63
CA ASP A 95 19.81 -19.49 7.26
C ASP A 95 19.19 -19.25 5.87
N ALA A 96 19.49 -20.11 4.89
CA ALA A 96 18.92 -20.02 3.55
C ALA A 96 17.40 -20.22 3.54
N ALA A 97 16.89 -21.20 4.31
CA ALA A 97 15.46 -21.45 4.43
C ALA A 97 14.74 -20.24 5.05
N ASN A 98 15.30 -19.67 6.11
CA ASN A 98 14.78 -18.45 6.75
C ASN A 98 14.77 -17.26 5.79
N GLU A 99 15.85 -17.03 5.03
CA GLU A 99 15.88 -15.99 3.99
C GLU A 99 14.77 -16.22 2.95
N ALA A 100 14.59 -17.45 2.49
CA ALA A 100 13.58 -17.80 1.50
C ALA A 100 12.14 -17.58 2.03
N PHE A 101 11.88 -17.88 3.31
CA PHE A 101 10.60 -17.57 3.95
C PHE A 101 10.38 -16.07 4.10
N GLU A 102 11.39 -15.30 4.51
CA GLU A 102 11.29 -13.84 4.61
C GLU A 102 11.02 -13.20 3.24
N LEU A 103 11.68 -13.67 2.17
CA LEU A 103 11.40 -13.23 0.81
C LEU A 103 9.96 -13.56 0.38
N THR A 104 9.47 -14.74 0.72
CA THR A 104 8.08 -15.15 0.47
C THR A 104 7.10 -14.19 1.16
N VAL A 105 7.31 -13.91 2.45
CA VAL A 105 6.48 -13.00 3.25
C VAL A 105 6.56 -11.57 2.71
N ALA A 106 7.76 -11.08 2.40
CA ALA A 106 7.98 -9.73 1.88
C ALA A 106 7.27 -9.53 0.53
N HIS A 107 7.37 -10.51 -0.37
CA HIS A 107 6.69 -10.48 -1.66
C HIS A 107 5.16 -10.45 -1.50
N ILE A 108 4.62 -11.31 -0.64
CA ILE A 108 3.18 -11.34 -0.35
C ILE A 108 2.72 -10.00 0.23
N LYS A 109 3.45 -9.45 1.21
CA LYS A 109 3.13 -8.15 1.81
C LYS A 109 3.09 -7.06 0.75
N LYS A 110 4.13 -6.96 -0.08
CA LYS A 110 4.24 -5.95 -1.14
C LYS A 110 3.13 -6.07 -2.18
N ALA A 111 2.86 -7.28 -2.67
CA ALA A 111 1.89 -7.51 -3.73
C ALA A 111 0.43 -7.43 -3.24
N CYS A 112 0.18 -7.65 -1.95
CA CYS A 112 -1.16 -7.49 -1.37
C CYS A 112 -1.48 -6.04 -0.94
N LEU A 113 -0.54 -5.09 -1.10
CA LEU A 113 -0.82 -3.67 -0.86
C LEU A 113 -1.88 -3.17 -1.84
N ARG A 114 -3.00 -2.68 -1.31
CA ARG A 114 -4.04 -2.05 -2.12
C ARG A 114 -3.58 -0.64 -2.49
N LYS A 115 -3.75 -0.27 -3.76
CA LYS A 115 -3.56 1.12 -4.18
C LYS A 115 -4.49 2.02 -3.36
N PRO A 116 -3.99 3.13 -2.79
CA PRO A 116 -4.84 4.06 -2.06
C PRO A 116 -5.91 4.62 -3.01
N LYS A 117 -7.16 4.64 -2.53
CA LYS A 117 -8.26 5.31 -3.23
C LYS A 117 -8.34 6.75 -2.73
N TYR A 118 -8.37 7.68 -3.66
CA TYR A 118 -8.54 9.09 -3.38
C TYR A 118 -9.98 9.50 -3.66
N VAL A 119 -10.55 10.32 -2.77
CA VAL A 119 -11.89 10.90 -2.90
C VAL A 119 -11.78 12.40 -3.15
N LYS A 120 -12.87 12.99 -3.65
CA LYS A 120 -13.00 14.44 -3.85
C LYS A 120 -13.60 15.11 -2.62
N VAL A 121 -13.24 16.37 -2.38
CA VAL A 121 -13.75 17.14 -1.22
C VAL A 121 -15.28 17.16 -1.16
N SER A 122 -15.96 17.36 -2.28
CA SER A 122 -17.43 17.40 -2.32
C SER A 122 -18.15 16.11 -1.88
N THR A 123 -17.44 14.98 -1.86
CA THR A 123 -18.01 13.67 -1.48
C THR A 123 -17.93 13.39 0.02
N LEU A 124 -17.23 14.25 0.77
CA LEU A 124 -17.06 14.10 2.21
C LEU A 124 -18.37 14.39 2.94
N LYS A 125 -18.66 13.57 3.95
CA LYS A 125 -19.82 13.68 4.83
C LYS A 125 -19.37 13.80 6.29
N PRO A 126 -20.22 14.29 7.20
CA PRO A 126 -19.90 14.35 8.63
C PRO A 126 -19.44 13.01 9.24
N THR A 127 -19.89 11.89 8.67
CA THR A 127 -19.55 10.53 9.14
C THR A 127 -18.35 9.90 8.41
N SER A 128 -17.74 10.59 7.44
CA SER A 128 -16.64 10.06 6.64
C SER A 128 -15.36 9.83 7.46
N LYS A 129 -14.79 8.62 7.34
CA LYS A 129 -13.55 8.22 8.02
C LYS A 129 -12.68 7.37 7.09
N GLY A 130 -11.38 7.39 7.33
CA GLY A 130 -10.39 6.58 6.62
C GLY A 130 -10.24 6.93 5.13
N PHE A 131 -10.52 8.18 4.75
CA PHE A 131 -10.43 8.63 3.37
C PHE A 131 -9.04 9.21 3.07
N ASN A 132 -8.68 9.21 1.79
CA ASN A 132 -7.48 9.89 1.29
C ASN A 132 -7.91 10.97 0.32
N VAL A 133 -7.31 12.15 0.40
CA VAL A 133 -7.59 13.29 -0.48
C VAL A 133 -6.28 14.01 -0.79
N ILE A 134 -6.18 14.55 -2.00
CA ILE A 134 -5.06 15.41 -2.41
C ILE A 134 -5.64 16.81 -2.49
N VAL A 135 -5.07 17.74 -1.73
CA VAL A 135 -5.56 19.11 -1.62
C VAL A 135 -4.42 20.09 -1.76
N LYS A 136 -4.75 21.31 -2.15
CA LYS A 136 -3.85 22.47 -2.13
C LYS A 136 -4.26 23.41 -1.01
N VAL A 137 -3.27 23.98 -0.34
CA VAL A 137 -3.45 24.94 0.75
C VAL A 137 -3.88 26.29 0.17
N ALA A 138 -5.06 26.77 0.57
CA ALA A 138 -5.64 28.02 0.10
C ALA A 138 -5.24 29.22 0.97
N GLU A 139 -5.18 29.04 2.29
CA GLU A 139 -4.87 30.09 3.27
C GLU A 139 -3.68 29.70 4.17
N GLU A 140 -3.09 30.69 4.83
CA GLU A 140 -2.05 30.44 5.83
C GLU A 140 -2.62 29.73 7.06
N PRO A 141 -1.86 28.81 7.69
CA PRO A 141 -2.32 28.11 8.88
C PRO A 141 -2.54 29.07 10.06
N LYS A 142 -3.73 29.02 10.66
CA LYS A 142 -4.13 29.81 11.83
C LYS A 142 -4.08 28.93 13.07
N THR A 143 -3.48 29.42 14.16
CA THR A 143 -3.51 28.72 15.44
C THR A 143 -4.84 29.01 16.14
N VAL A 144 -5.53 27.96 16.56
CA VAL A 144 -6.78 28.01 17.33
C VAL A 144 -6.54 27.34 18.68
N GLU A 145 -6.81 28.08 19.75
CA GLU A 145 -6.72 27.58 21.12
C GLU A 145 -8.07 27.00 21.55
N ALA A 146 -8.10 25.69 21.85
CA ALA A 146 -9.29 25.03 22.39
C ALA A 146 -9.00 24.53 23.79
N SER A 147 -9.46 25.27 24.81
CA SER A 147 -9.48 25.03 26.28
C SER A 147 -8.28 24.32 26.95
N THR A 148 -7.81 23.18 26.45
CA THR A 148 -6.68 22.40 26.97
C THR A 148 -5.65 22.00 25.90
N THR A 149 -5.86 22.31 24.61
CA THR A 149 -4.95 21.92 23.51
C THR A 149 -4.97 22.97 22.39
N THR A 150 -3.79 23.28 21.85
CA THR A 150 -3.60 24.11 20.66
C THR A 150 -3.77 23.26 19.40
N PHE A 151 -4.56 23.76 18.45
CA PHE A 151 -4.70 23.19 17.12
C PHE A 151 -4.27 24.22 16.08
N THR A 152 -3.70 23.75 14.99
CA THR A 152 -3.49 24.56 13.79
C THR A 152 -4.59 24.22 12.79
N GLU A 153 -5.37 25.22 12.37
CA GLU A 153 -6.39 25.10 11.34
C GLU A 153 -5.90 25.73 10.04
N VAL A 154 -6.11 25.05 8.92
CA VAL A 154 -5.73 25.54 7.59
C VAL A 154 -6.83 25.22 6.58
N LEU A 155 -7.12 26.18 5.71
CA LEU A 155 -8.08 25.97 4.62
C LEU A 155 -7.39 25.28 3.46
N CYS A 156 -7.88 24.08 3.11
CA CYS A 156 -7.36 23.26 2.03
C CYS A 156 -8.49 22.81 1.10
N GLY A 157 -8.21 22.68 -0.18
CA GLY A 157 -9.23 22.18 -1.11
C GLY A 157 -8.69 21.64 -2.42
N ASP A 158 -9.64 21.19 -3.24
CA ASP A 158 -9.43 20.73 -4.60
C ASP A 158 -10.43 21.45 -5.54
N GLU A 159 -10.57 21.00 -6.78
CA GLU A 159 -11.49 21.60 -7.74
C GLU A 159 -12.98 21.45 -7.34
N SER A 160 -13.28 20.57 -6.38
CA SER A 160 -14.64 20.26 -5.94
C SER A 160 -15.09 21.07 -4.72
N GLY A 161 -14.16 21.60 -3.92
CA GLY A 161 -14.46 22.45 -2.77
C GLY A 161 -13.29 22.62 -1.82
N VAL A 162 -13.53 23.31 -0.71
CA VAL A 162 -12.58 23.54 0.39
C VAL A 162 -13.12 23.01 1.71
N PHE A 163 -12.21 22.60 2.59
CA PHE A 163 -12.50 22.24 3.97
C PHE A 163 -11.42 22.78 4.91
N VAL A 164 -11.75 22.86 6.19
CA VAL A 164 -10.79 23.23 7.24
C VAL A 164 -10.12 21.96 7.77
N LEU A 165 -8.81 21.87 7.57
CA LEU A 165 -7.95 20.83 8.11
C LEU A 165 -7.45 21.28 9.49
N SER A 166 -7.82 20.53 10.53
CA SER A 166 -7.35 20.75 11.90
C SER A 166 -6.27 19.72 12.23
N MET A 167 -5.10 20.21 12.63
CA MET A 167 -3.91 19.41 12.91
C MET A 167 -3.24 19.84 14.21
N LYS A 168 -2.42 18.97 14.79
CA LYS A 168 -1.60 19.32 15.95
C LYS A 168 -0.37 20.12 15.53
N ASP A 169 0.27 20.80 16.48
CA ASP A 169 1.46 21.63 16.20
C ASP A 169 2.61 20.83 15.56
N ASP A 170 2.76 19.55 15.91
CA ASP A 170 3.77 18.65 15.31
C ASP A 170 3.58 18.44 13.79
N GLN A 171 2.37 18.66 13.28
CA GLN A 171 1.99 18.45 11.88
C GLN A 171 2.04 19.73 11.04
N LYS A 172 2.34 20.89 11.66
CA LYS A 172 2.35 22.21 11.01
C LYS A 172 3.49 22.38 10.00
N GLN A 173 4.60 21.68 10.19
CA GLN A 173 5.83 21.90 9.41
C GLN A 173 5.59 21.63 7.91
N GLY A 174 5.74 22.67 7.09
CA GLY A 174 5.62 22.60 5.63
C GLY A 174 4.22 22.88 5.06
N MET A 175 3.23 23.18 5.92
CA MET A 175 1.93 23.73 5.48
C MET A 175 2.11 25.21 5.12
N VAL A 176 2.49 25.50 3.88
CA VAL A 176 2.56 26.86 3.33
C VAL A 176 1.46 27.08 2.31
N LYS A 177 1.09 28.35 2.08
CA LYS A 177 0.15 28.70 1.03
C LYS A 177 0.62 28.13 -0.32
N ASP A 178 -0.32 27.65 -1.11
CA ASP A 178 -0.10 26.99 -2.40
C ASP A 178 0.62 25.63 -2.36
N ALA A 179 0.97 25.11 -1.17
CA ALA A 179 1.51 23.75 -1.05
C ALA A 179 0.45 22.70 -1.39
N VAL A 180 0.87 21.65 -2.08
CA VAL A 180 0.04 20.47 -2.34
C VAL A 180 0.31 19.43 -1.25
N VAL A 181 -0.76 18.95 -0.63
CA VAL A 181 -0.72 18.05 0.51
C VAL A 181 -1.56 16.82 0.19
N THR A 182 -0.95 15.66 0.33
CA THR A 182 -1.67 14.40 0.29
C THR A 182 -2.05 14.01 1.72
N VAL A 183 -3.34 14.06 2.01
CA VAL A 183 -3.92 13.66 3.28
C VAL A 183 -4.34 12.19 3.19
N ARG A 184 -3.77 11.33 4.04
CA ARG A 184 -4.07 9.88 4.06
C ARG A 184 -4.71 9.44 5.35
N ASN A 185 -5.71 8.56 5.24
CA ASN A 185 -6.47 7.97 6.33
C ASN A 185 -7.03 9.03 7.31
N ALA A 186 -7.59 10.12 6.76
CA ALA A 186 -8.20 11.18 7.55
C ALA A 186 -9.63 10.86 7.96
N SER A 187 -10.12 11.61 8.95
CA SER A 187 -11.48 11.50 9.47
C SER A 187 -12.13 12.88 9.59
N VAL A 188 -13.44 12.92 9.41
CA VAL A 188 -14.23 14.12 9.71
C VAL A 188 -14.62 14.11 11.19
N ARG A 189 -14.49 15.26 11.84
CA ARG A 189 -14.94 15.54 13.21
C ARG A 189 -15.90 16.72 13.19
N MET A 190 -16.92 16.63 14.04
CA MET A 190 -17.82 17.75 14.29
C MET A 190 -17.24 18.63 15.38
N VAL A 191 -17.16 19.93 15.12
CA VAL A 191 -16.73 20.97 16.06
C VAL A 191 -17.74 22.11 15.94
N GLY A 192 -18.55 22.34 16.98
CA GLY A 192 -19.52 23.45 17.00
C GLY A 192 -20.53 23.44 15.84
N GLY A 193 -21.05 22.27 15.46
CA GLY A 193 -22.01 22.15 14.34
C GLY A 193 -21.38 22.14 12.94
N GLN A 194 -20.06 22.34 12.85
CA GLN A 194 -19.31 22.36 11.61
C GLN A 194 -18.38 21.16 11.48
N ILE A 195 -18.00 20.80 10.26
CA ILE A 195 -17.02 19.74 10.02
C ILE A 195 -15.59 20.27 10.00
N ARG A 196 -14.68 19.54 10.65
CA ARG A 196 -13.23 19.68 10.57
C ARG A 196 -12.62 18.36 10.13
N VAL A 197 -11.72 18.39 9.16
CA VAL A 197 -10.96 17.20 8.78
C VAL A 197 -9.76 17.09 9.72
N VAL A 198 -9.54 15.91 10.29
CA VAL A 198 -8.41 15.64 11.19
C VAL A 198 -7.63 14.41 10.75
N VAL A 199 -6.34 14.43 11.00
CA VAL A 199 -5.42 13.31 10.76
C VAL A 199 -5.01 12.73 12.11
N ASP A 200 -5.45 11.51 12.40
CA ASP A 200 -5.11 10.83 13.65
C ASP A 200 -3.73 10.14 13.58
N LYS A 201 -3.37 9.39 14.63
CA LYS A 201 -2.09 8.66 14.73
C LYS A 201 -1.89 7.58 13.65
N TRP A 202 -2.95 7.19 12.96
CA TRP A 202 -2.92 6.22 11.86
C TRP A 202 -2.96 6.90 10.49
N GLY A 203 -3.17 8.22 10.46
CA GLY A 203 -3.13 9.04 9.28
C GLY A 203 -1.74 9.59 8.99
N LYS A 204 -1.56 10.09 7.77
CA LYS A 204 -0.31 10.72 7.35
C LYS A 204 -0.60 11.93 6.46
N LEU A 205 0.08 13.03 6.75
CA LEU A 205 0.22 14.16 5.84
C LEU A 205 1.52 13.98 5.06
N ASP A 206 1.42 14.03 3.73
CA ASP A 206 2.56 13.89 2.84
C ASP A 206 2.65 15.14 1.95
N LEU A 207 3.78 15.83 2.05
CA LEU A 207 4.10 17.07 1.34
C LEU A 207 4.82 16.81 0.00
N THR A 208 5.07 15.55 -0.32
CA THR A 208 5.72 15.18 -1.58
C THR A 208 4.76 15.49 -2.74
N PRO A 209 5.23 16.14 -3.82
CA PRO A 209 4.40 16.45 -4.98
C PRO A 209 3.77 15.17 -5.55
N PRO A 210 2.43 15.04 -5.55
CA PRO A 210 1.77 13.88 -6.12
C PRO A 210 1.70 13.99 -7.64
N GLU A 211 1.66 12.86 -8.35
CA GLU A 211 1.48 12.81 -9.82
C GLU A 211 0.17 13.49 -10.30
N LYS A 212 -0.83 13.63 -9.40
CA LYS A 212 -2.12 14.25 -9.68
C LYS A 212 -2.41 15.32 -8.62
N ALA A 213 -1.81 16.48 -8.80
CA ALA A 213 -2.12 17.66 -8.00
C ALA A 213 -3.36 18.38 -8.57
N PRO A 214 -4.25 18.92 -7.71
CA PRO A 214 -5.28 19.84 -8.16
C PRO A 214 -4.64 21.14 -8.66
N GLU A 215 -4.97 21.55 -9.89
CA GLU A 215 -4.46 22.79 -10.50
C GLU A 215 -5.14 24.03 -9.91
N GLU A 216 -6.43 23.92 -9.60
CA GLU A 216 -7.26 25.00 -9.04
C GLU A 216 -8.03 24.53 -7.79
N VAL A 217 -8.26 25.46 -6.87
CA VAL A 217 -9.02 25.24 -5.64
C VAL A 217 -10.32 26.00 -5.73
N LYS A 218 -11.45 25.29 -5.59
CA LYS A 218 -12.77 25.93 -5.59
C LYS A 218 -13.13 26.44 -4.20
N THR A 219 -12.66 27.65 -3.89
CA THR A 219 -12.91 28.33 -2.61
C THR A 219 -14.38 28.66 -2.34
N SER A 220 -15.22 28.70 -3.38
CA SER A 220 -16.65 29.04 -3.24
C SER A 220 -17.50 27.95 -2.58
N ASN A 221 -16.98 26.73 -2.43
CA ASN A 221 -17.71 25.59 -1.86
C ASN A 221 -17.02 25.10 -0.59
N ASN A 222 -17.22 25.82 0.52
CA ASN A 222 -16.66 25.45 1.82
C ASN A 222 -17.57 24.48 2.57
N ILE A 223 -17.25 23.19 2.51
CA ILE A 223 -18.04 22.16 3.22
C ILE A 223 -17.92 22.26 4.74
N SER A 224 -16.87 22.93 5.25
CA SER A 224 -16.61 23.14 6.68
C SER A 224 -17.39 24.30 7.29
N GLU A 225 -17.98 25.18 6.48
CA GLU A 225 -18.87 26.25 6.97
C GLU A 225 -20.34 25.84 6.99
N VAL A 226 -20.68 24.72 6.36
CA VAL A 226 -22.03 24.17 6.41
C VAL A 226 -22.31 23.69 7.84
N GLU A 227 -23.36 24.23 8.45
CA GLU A 227 -23.88 23.73 9.72
C GLU A 227 -24.67 22.45 9.46
N TYR A 228 -24.28 21.38 10.16
CA TYR A 228 -24.96 20.09 10.12
C TYR A 228 -25.67 19.85 11.45
N GLU A 229 -26.98 19.64 11.39
CA GLU A 229 -27.76 19.20 12.53
C GLU A 229 -27.66 17.67 12.70
N LEU A 230 -27.67 17.22 13.95
CA LEU A 230 -27.83 15.81 14.29
C LEU A 230 -29.27 15.38 13.99
N ALA A 231 -29.49 14.76 12.83
CA ALA A 231 -30.70 13.99 12.61
C ALA A 231 -30.63 12.74 13.49
N ALA A 232 -31.40 12.72 14.58
CA ALA A 232 -31.62 11.53 15.37
C ALA A 232 -32.49 10.57 14.55
N GLU A 233 -31.93 9.42 14.16
CA GLU A 233 -32.69 8.20 13.86
C GLU A 233 -32.43 7.18 14.97
#